data_AF-A0A387HS07-F1
#
_entry.id   AF-A0A387HS07-F1
#
_cell.length_a   1.000
_cell.length_b   1.000
_cell.length_c   1.000
_cell.angle_alpha   90.00
_cell.angle_beta   90.00
_cell.angle_gamma   90.00
#
_symmetry.space_group_name_H-M   'P 1'
#
loop_
_entity.id
_entity.type
_entity.pdbx_description
1 polymer ?
#
loop_
_entity_poly.entity_id
_entity_poly.type
_entity_poly.pdbx_seq_one_letter_code
_entity_poly.pdbx_strand_id
1 'polypeptide(L)'
;MMRNRKVTFSGLRRSVAIGGLSVLAVAGIAPAAIASGTSGTTNGCYSTWGSTGTNAHCTNPSIQMDGAVRNHASCDFEADKVSGWIWTTRGSVFDNWGQLDCSWHVSRSRVEYTT
;
A
#
# COMPACT_ATOMS: atom_id res chain seq x y z
N MET A 1 28.58 33.62 -71.11
CA MET A 1 27.84 34.20 -69.96
C MET A 1 26.55 33.40 -69.77
N MET A 2 26.00 33.06 -68.61
CA MET A 2 26.31 33.11 -67.18
C MET A 2 25.24 32.20 -66.52
N ARG A 3 25.58 31.45 -65.48
CA ARG A 3 24.66 30.56 -64.72
C ARG A 3 23.53 31.38 -64.06
N ASN A 4 22.38 30.76 -63.77
CA ASN A 4 21.70 30.97 -62.49
C ASN A 4 20.69 29.87 -62.15
N ARG A 5 20.98 29.16 -61.04
CA ARG A 5 20.08 28.22 -60.37
C ARG A 5 18.95 29.02 -59.73
N LYS A 6 17.71 28.56 -59.84
CA LYS A 6 16.64 29.01 -58.95
C LYS A 6 16.52 28.04 -57.78
N VAL A 7 16.84 28.59 -56.62
CA VAL A 7 16.72 27.97 -55.30
C VAL A 7 15.24 28.00 -54.92
N THR A 8 14.66 26.84 -54.66
CA THR A 8 13.29 26.74 -54.13
C THR A 8 13.36 26.77 -52.61
N PHE A 9 12.98 27.90 -52.02
CA PHE A 9 12.80 28.04 -50.57
C PHE A 9 11.37 27.67 -50.17
N SER A 10 11.29 26.74 -49.25
CA SER A 10 10.09 26.20 -48.60
C SER A 10 9.39 27.26 -47.73
N GLY A 11 8.07 27.37 -47.84
CA GLY A 11 7.23 28.29 -47.07
C GLY A 11 5.97 27.61 -46.52
N LEU A 12 6.12 27.09 -45.31
CA LEU A 12 5.17 26.50 -44.37
C LEU A 12 3.73 27.11 -44.36
N ARG A 13 2.69 26.28 -44.47
CA ARG A 13 1.34 26.60 -43.93
C ARG A 13 0.73 25.40 -43.19
N ARG A 14 0.39 25.68 -41.93
CA ARG A 14 -0.16 24.81 -40.88
C ARG A 14 -1.63 24.46 -41.15
N SER A 15 -2.03 23.22 -40.84
CA SER A 15 -3.37 22.81 -40.35
C SER A 15 -3.21 21.44 -39.65
N VAL A 16 -3.01 21.43 -38.32
CA VAL A 16 -4.00 21.09 -37.26
C VAL A 16 -4.54 19.65 -37.33
N ALA A 17 -3.86 18.82 -36.53
CA ALA A 17 -4.22 17.58 -35.81
C ALA A 17 -5.64 17.01 -35.90
N ILE A 18 -5.72 15.68 -36.13
CA ILE A 18 -6.52 14.71 -35.37
C ILE A 18 -5.69 13.41 -35.36
N GLY A 19 -5.04 13.05 -34.26
CA GLY A 19 -5.67 12.21 -33.25
C GLY A 19 -5.21 10.77 -33.46
N GLY A 20 -4.02 10.47 -32.97
CA GLY A 20 -3.40 9.15 -33.05
C GLY A 20 -2.31 9.00 -32.01
N LEU A 21 -2.55 9.49 -30.78
CA LEU A 21 -1.78 9.07 -29.63
C LEU A 21 -2.27 7.65 -29.28
N SER A 22 -1.71 6.66 -29.95
CA SER A 22 -1.55 5.36 -29.31
C SER A 22 -0.61 5.59 -28.14
N VAL A 23 -1.20 5.95 -27.00
CA VAL A 23 -0.53 5.85 -25.71
C VAL A 23 -0.12 4.38 -25.63
N LEU A 24 1.17 4.12 -25.78
CA LEU A 24 1.74 2.90 -25.25
C LEU A 24 1.34 2.91 -23.78
N ALA A 25 0.31 2.13 -23.43
CA ALA A 25 0.15 1.67 -22.07
C ALA A 25 1.36 0.76 -21.83
N VAL A 26 2.50 1.39 -21.55
CA VAL A 26 3.61 0.73 -20.87
C VAL A 26 2.94 0.11 -19.66
N ALA A 27 2.96 -1.22 -19.65
CA ALA A 27 2.43 -2.03 -18.58
C ALA A 27 2.77 -1.35 -17.26
N GLY A 28 1.74 -0.84 -16.60
CA GLY A 28 1.80 -0.64 -15.17
C GLY A 28 1.80 -2.03 -14.55
N ILE A 29 2.92 -2.74 -14.68
CA ILE A 29 3.41 -3.54 -13.57
C ILE A 29 3.62 -2.52 -12.45
N ALA A 30 2.52 -2.13 -11.80
CA ALA A 30 2.62 -1.80 -10.40
C ALA A 30 3.43 -2.97 -9.84
N PRO A 31 4.59 -2.73 -9.21
CA PRO A 31 5.07 -3.72 -8.29
C PRO A 31 3.85 -3.94 -7.40
N ALA A 32 3.25 -5.13 -7.48
CA ALA A 32 2.67 -5.68 -6.28
C ALA A 32 3.88 -5.75 -5.37
N ALA A 33 4.16 -4.63 -4.69
CA ALA A 33 5.01 -4.62 -3.55
C ALA A 33 4.27 -5.61 -2.67
N ILE A 34 4.79 -6.84 -2.65
CA ILE A 34 4.44 -7.80 -1.64
C ILE A 34 5.02 -7.16 -0.38
N ALA A 35 4.39 -6.12 0.12
CA ALA A 35 4.62 -5.61 1.45
C ALA A 35 3.96 -6.64 2.35
N SER A 36 4.58 -7.80 2.41
CA SER A 36 4.34 -8.69 3.51
C SER A 36 5.32 -8.31 4.61
N GLY A 37 4.78 -8.15 5.80
CA GLY A 37 5.55 -7.73 6.94
C GLY A 37 4.99 -8.32 8.21
N THR A 38 5.84 -8.32 9.22
CA THR A 38 5.49 -8.69 10.58
C THR A 38 5.98 -7.57 11.49
N SER A 39 5.11 -7.10 12.37
CA SER A 39 5.47 -6.07 13.34
C SER A 39 6.25 -6.68 14.51
N GLY A 40 6.91 -5.81 15.27
CA GLY A 40 7.39 -6.18 16.60
C GLY A 40 6.24 -6.58 17.52
N THR A 41 6.58 -7.31 18.57
CA THR A 41 5.61 -7.80 19.55
C THR A 41 5.30 -6.74 20.60
N THR A 42 4.02 -6.41 20.77
CA THR A 42 3.44 -5.58 21.84
C THR A 42 2.62 -6.46 22.78
N ASN A 43 3.01 -6.55 24.05
CA ASN A 43 2.32 -7.36 25.08
C ASN A 43 2.03 -8.83 24.65
N GLY A 44 2.95 -9.47 23.94
CA GLY A 44 2.76 -10.85 23.44
C GLY A 44 1.95 -10.95 22.13
N CYS A 45 1.58 -9.83 21.52
CA CYS A 45 0.86 -9.77 20.26
C CYS A 45 1.64 -9.06 19.17
N TYR A 46 1.52 -9.52 17.93
CA TYR A 46 2.07 -8.88 16.73
C TYR A 46 1.03 -8.93 15.62
N SER A 47 1.24 -8.13 14.58
CA SER A 47 0.44 -8.14 13.36
C SER A 47 1.30 -8.48 12.16
N THR A 48 0.75 -9.31 11.29
CA THR A 48 1.26 -9.54 9.93
C THR A 48 0.41 -8.78 8.93
N TRP A 49 1.01 -8.40 7.81
CA TRP A 49 0.28 -7.84 6.68
C TRP A 49 0.81 -8.41 5.38
N GLY A 50 -0.01 -8.28 4.34
CA GLY A 50 0.34 -8.43 2.94
C GLY A 50 0.08 -7.12 2.20
N SER A 51 -0.04 -7.19 0.87
CA SER A 51 -0.20 -5.98 0.05
C SER A 51 -1.40 -5.13 0.46
N THR A 52 -2.54 -5.72 0.79
CA THR A 52 -3.79 -4.99 1.10
C THR A 52 -4.41 -5.37 2.43
N GLY A 53 -4.14 -6.58 2.93
CA GLY A 53 -4.76 -7.11 4.14
C GLY A 53 -3.78 -7.24 5.30
N THR A 54 -4.30 -7.18 6.51
CA THR A 54 -3.54 -7.37 7.76
C THR A 54 -4.27 -8.32 8.69
N ASN A 55 -3.52 -9.02 9.53
CA ASN A 55 -4.04 -9.88 10.59
C ASN A 55 -3.20 -9.71 11.85
N ALA A 56 -3.81 -9.84 13.02
CA ALA A 56 -3.11 -9.82 14.30
C ALA A 56 -3.12 -11.19 14.97
N HIS A 57 -2.10 -11.40 15.79
CA HIS A 57 -1.71 -12.67 16.38
C HIS A 57 -1.23 -12.41 17.80
N CYS A 58 -1.77 -13.14 18.76
CA CYS A 58 -1.28 -13.17 20.13
C CYS A 58 -0.88 -14.62 20.43
N THR A 59 0.37 -14.94 20.11
CA THR A 59 0.94 -16.29 20.23
C THR A 59 2.07 -16.31 21.24
N ASN A 60 2.77 -17.43 21.41
CA ASN A 60 3.81 -17.60 22.43
C ASN A 60 5.02 -16.65 22.18
N PRO A 61 5.45 -15.81 23.16
CA PRO A 61 4.90 -15.68 24.51
C PRO A 61 3.54 -14.98 24.52
N SER A 62 2.54 -15.62 25.13
CA SER A 62 1.14 -15.17 25.22
C SER A 62 1.01 -13.80 25.90
N ILE A 63 -0.21 -13.25 25.97
CA ILE A 63 -0.45 -11.94 26.61
C ILE A 63 0.27 -11.85 27.97
N GLN A 64 1.12 -10.83 28.16
CA GLN A 64 1.96 -10.70 29.37
C GLN A 64 1.22 -9.98 30.51
N MET A 65 0.28 -9.09 30.17
CA MET A 65 -0.47 -8.27 31.11
C MET A 65 -1.92 -8.08 30.64
N ASP A 66 -2.84 -7.95 31.61
CA ASP A 66 -4.25 -7.63 31.33
C ASP A 66 -4.37 -6.26 30.66
N GLY A 67 -5.39 -6.09 29.82
CA GLY A 67 -5.67 -4.83 29.14
C GLY A 67 -6.38 -5.07 27.82
N ALA A 68 -6.46 -4.04 26.98
CA ALA A 68 -7.03 -4.15 25.65
C ALA A 68 -5.97 -4.03 24.56
N VAL A 69 -6.13 -4.83 23.50
CA VAL A 69 -5.31 -4.75 22.30
C VAL A 69 -6.17 -4.41 21.08
N ARG A 70 -5.59 -3.74 20.08
CA ARG A 70 -6.20 -3.56 18.76
C ARG A 70 -5.15 -3.66 17.66
N ASN A 71 -5.57 -4.04 16.46
CA ASN A 71 -4.74 -3.98 15.27
C ASN A 71 -4.89 -2.62 14.59
N HIS A 72 -3.81 -2.10 14.02
CA HIS A 72 -3.75 -0.84 13.30
C HIS A 72 -2.95 -1.02 12.01
N ALA A 73 -3.64 -0.89 10.88
CA ALA A 73 -3.05 -0.88 9.55
C ALA A 73 -2.86 0.56 9.06
N SER A 74 -1.63 0.94 8.73
CA SER A 74 -1.39 2.18 7.98
C SER A 74 -1.56 1.92 6.49
N CYS A 75 -2.44 2.70 5.88
CA CYS A 75 -2.83 2.55 4.49
C CYS A 75 -2.28 3.69 3.65
N ASP A 76 -1.75 3.39 2.47
CA ASP A 76 -1.29 4.44 1.58
C ASP A 76 -2.46 5.03 0.78
N PHE A 77 -2.46 6.35 0.62
CA PHE A 77 -3.48 7.12 -0.14
C PHE A 77 -4.91 7.03 0.40
N GLU A 78 -5.10 6.56 1.63
CA GLU A 78 -6.37 6.59 2.35
C GLU A 78 -6.14 6.75 3.85
N ALA A 79 -7.23 6.79 4.63
CA ALA A 79 -7.13 6.79 6.08
C ALA A 79 -6.76 5.40 6.61
N ASP A 80 -5.83 5.38 7.57
CA ASP A 80 -5.45 4.20 8.35
C ASP A 80 -6.68 3.48 8.91
N LYS A 81 -6.63 2.15 8.92
CA LYS A 81 -7.68 1.31 9.50
C LYS A 81 -7.28 0.84 10.89
N VAL A 82 -8.26 0.72 11.77
CA VAL A 82 -8.07 0.17 13.11
C VAL A 82 -9.18 -0.81 13.43
N SER A 83 -8.84 -1.88 14.13
CA SER A 83 -9.85 -2.80 14.68
C SER A 83 -10.49 -2.19 15.93
N GLY A 84 -11.59 -2.80 16.38
CA GLY A 84 -12.04 -2.60 17.75
C GLY A 84 -10.98 -3.02 18.77
N TRP A 85 -11.08 -2.45 19.96
CA TRP A 85 -10.32 -2.91 21.13
C TRP A 85 -10.90 -4.22 21.64
N ILE A 86 -10.02 -5.18 21.92
CA ILE A 86 -10.36 -6.48 22.49
C ILE A 86 -9.71 -6.58 23.86
N TRP A 87 -10.53 -6.79 24.88
CA TRP A 87 -10.02 -7.04 26.23
C TRP A 87 -9.35 -8.41 26.31
N THR A 88 -8.21 -8.46 26.97
CA THR A 88 -7.36 -9.63 27.11
C THR A 88 -6.89 -9.77 28.53
N THR A 89 -6.68 -11.01 28.93
CA THR A 89 -6.12 -11.36 30.23
C THR A 89 -4.75 -12.00 30.04
N ARG A 90 -3.89 -11.89 31.05
CA ARG A 90 -2.59 -12.56 31.06
C ARG A 90 -2.73 -14.04 30.72
N GLY A 91 -1.90 -14.51 29.79
CA GLY A 91 -1.90 -15.88 29.32
C GLY A 91 -2.82 -16.15 28.13
N SER A 92 -3.69 -15.21 27.74
CA SER A 92 -4.56 -15.38 26.56
C SER A 92 -3.75 -15.56 25.28
N VAL A 93 -4.20 -16.50 24.44
CA VAL A 93 -3.67 -16.80 23.10
C VAL A 93 -4.83 -16.74 22.13
N PHE A 94 -4.67 -16.00 21.05
CA PHE A 94 -5.67 -15.92 19.99
C PHE A 94 -5.00 -15.46 18.71
N ASP A 95 -5.40 -16.08 17.62
CA ASP A 95 -4.73 -15.98 16.33
C ASP A 95 -5.71 -15.48 15.28
N ASN A 96 -5.18 -14.85 14.23
CA ASN A 96 -5.96 -14.37 13.09
C ASN A 96 -7.17 -13.50 13.47
N TRP A 97 -6.93 -12.45 14.26
CA TRP A 97 -7.95 -11.48 14.69
C TRP A 97 -7.64 -10.09 14.13
N GLY A 98 -8.61 -9.16 14.27
CA GLY A 98 -8.39 -7.76 13.91
C GLY A 98 -8.03 -7.58 12.44
N GLN A 99 -8.65 -8.36 11.56
CA GLN A 99 -8.39 -8.30 10.13
C GLN A 99 -8.80 -6.93 9.59
N LEU A 100 -7.92 -6.30 8.84
CA LEU A 100 -8.16 -4.98 8.24
C LEU A 100 -7.66 -5.00 6.81
N ASP A 101 -8.42 -4.36 5.93
CA ASP A 101 -8.07 -4.23 4.51
C ASP A 101 -7.97 -2.75 4.12
N CYS A 102 -6.85 -2.42 3.50
CA CYS A 102 -6.65 -1.19 2.75
C CYS A 102 -7.05 -1.44 1.28
N SER A 103 -7.61 -0.41 0.66
CA SER A 103 -8.04 -0.39 -0.74
C SER A 103 -6.87 -0.55 -1.72
N TRP A 104 -5.70 0.03 -1.37
CA TRP A 104 -4.55 0.09 -2.28
C TRP A 104 -3.32 -0.63 -1.75
N HIS A 105 -2.84 -0.22 -0.57
CA HIS A 105 -1.62 -0.75 -0.01
C HIS A 105 -1.58 -0.62 1.52
N VAL A 106 -1.15 -1.67 2.20
CA VAL A 106 -0.75 -1.61 3.61
C VAL A 106 0.76 -1.34 3.66
N SER A 107 1.16 -0.15 4.09
CA SER A 107 2.58 0.15 4.28
C SER A 107 3.13 -0.47 5.56
N ARG A 108 2.30 -0.58 6.61
CA ARG A 108 2.64 -1.24 7.88
C ARG A 108 1.40 -1.67 8.64
N SER A 109 1.53 -2.68 9.48
CA SER A 109 0.53 -2.98 10.51
C SER A 109 1.20 -3.10 11.88
N ARG A 110 0.48 -2.80 12.97
CA ARG A 110 0.98 -2.95 14.34
C ARG A 110 -0.13 -3.26 15.32
N VAL A 111 0.23 -3.91 16.42
CA VAL A 111 -0.66 -4.07 17.58
C VAL A 111 -0.42 -2.93 18.56
N GLU A 112 -1.51 -2.27 18.94
CA GLU A 112 -1.56 -1.26 19.99
C GLU A 112 -2.15 -1.88 21.26
N TYR A 113 -1.72 -1.38 22.42
CA TYR A 113 -2.10 -1.89 23.73
C TYR A 113 -2.44 -0.74 24.68
N THR A 114 -3.45 -0.96 25.52
CA THR A 114 -3.83 -0.07 26.62
C THR A 114 -4.24 -0.87 27.84
N THR A 115 -4.00 -0.31 29.03
CA THR A 115 -4.44 -0.85 30.33
C THR A 115 -5.67 -0.11 30.84
#